data_AF-A0ABD3Q7D0-F1
#
_entry.id   AF-A0ABD3Q7D0-F1
#
_cell.length_a   1.000
_cell.length_b   1.000
_cell.length_c   1.000
_cell.angle_alpha   90.00
_cell.angle_beta   90.00
_cell.angle_gamma   90.00
#
_symmetry.space_group_name_H-M   'P 1'
#
loop_
_entity.id
_entity.type
_entity.pdbx_description
1 polymer ?
#
loop_
_entity_poly.entity_id
_entity_poly.type
_entity_poly.pdbx_seq_one_letter_code
_entity_poly.pdbx_strand_id
1 'polypeptide(L)'
;MSESELTRTERRLSSLLMASGQPQEGSLKNPDGIDLRDVFSDGAPPIEQPKRSFASPFELRRAIRAGDFNTPTNGICPGYMQANLIVLGERYAFDFLMFCQKNKQACPLVEVLDVGSVEAQCGRGSDLRVDVPNFSYDGALLAADIPLRSVEQNKNVPMYKTNVATKPAGIFHGNVVVSMKPIKAMDVAKEVLITSQYPQAHGPPLCVGCPQSIGISDISKPDWGDAVEILEDEVPVFHYCGVTPQQVLLESGVNFFVSHSPGHMFVTDLPSDTVV
;
A
#
# COMPACT_ATOMS: atom_id res chain seq x y z
N MET A 1 -16.97 17.75 18.13
CA MET A 1 -17.90 16.84 18.85
C MET A 1 -17.28 16.48 20.19
N SER A 2 -18.08 16.21 21.22
CA SER A 2 -17.58 15.82 22.55
C SER A 2 -17.33 14.31 22.64
N GLU A 3 -16.47 13.89 23.58
CA GLU A 3 -16.04 12.49 23.80
C GLU A 3 -17.14 11.54 24.33
N SER A 4 -18.40 11.99 24.32
CA SER A 4 -19.51 11.47 25.12
C SER A 4 -20.43 10.48 24.41
N GLU A 5 -20.37 10.37 23.08
CA GLU A 5 -21.38 9.64 22.29
C GLU A 5 -20.96 8.23 21.84
N LEU A 6 -19.67 7.87 21.90
CA LEU A 6 -19.20 6.52 21.59
C LEU A 6 -19.64 5.51 22.65
N THR A 7 -20.59 4.65 22.26
CA THR A 7 -21.22 3.64 23.12
C THR A 7 -20.21 2.61 23.63
N ARG A 8 -20.57 1.88 24.70
CA ARG A 8 -19.68 0.88 25.32
C ARG A 8 -19.25 -0.24 24.34
N THR A 9 -20.04 -0.50 23.30
CA THR A 9 -19.74 -1.47 22.23
C THR A 9 -18.80 -0.89 21.17
N GLU A 10 -18.86 0.42 20.88
CA GLU A 10 -17.97 1.07 19.91
C GLU A 10 -16.54 1.30 20.45
N ARG A 11 -16.35 1.16 21.76
CA ARG A 11 -15.02 1.17 22.42
C ARG A 11 -14.28 -0.17 22.32
N ARG A 12 -14.91 -1.21 21.77
CA ARG A 12 -14.24 -2.47 21.43
C ARG A 12 -13.77 -2.39 19.98
N LEU A 13 -12.46 -2.42 19.79
CA LEU A 13 -11.82 -2.22 18.50
C LEU A 13 -11.11 -3.50 18.06
N SER A 14 -11.28 -3.87 16.79
CA SER A 14 -10.50 -4.89 16.10
C SER A 14 -9.54 -4.20 15.13
N SER A 15 -8.27 -4.64 15.12
CA SER A 15 -7.25 -4.13 14.21
C SER A 15 -7.02 -5.15 13.09
N LEU A 16 -6.99 -4.68 11.85
CA LEU A 16 -6.65 -5.47 10.66
C LEU A 16 -5.42 -4.85 9.99
N LEU A 17 -4.43 -5.69 9.73
CA LEU A 17 -3.25 -5.36 8.94
C LEU A 17 -3.40 -5.96 7.55
N MET A 18 -3.23 -5.15 6.51
CA MET A 18 -3.28 -5.58 5.11
C MET A 18 -1.96 -5.23 4.42
N ALA A 19 -1.41 -6.13 3.62
CA ALA A 19 -0.09 -5.98 3.03
C ALA A 19 0.02 -4.79 2.07
N SER A 20 1.25 -4.28 1.98
CA SER A 20 1.74 -3.34 0.99
C SER A 20 3.22 -3.67 0.75
N GLY A 21 3.49 -4.79 0.07
CA GLY A 21 4.87 -5.20 -0.22
C GLY A 21 5.49 -4.37 -1.36
N GLN A 22 6.56 -3.61 -1.11
CA GLN A 22 7.40 -3.08 -2.19
C GLN A 22 8.53 -4.15 -2.42
N PRO A 23 8.69 -4.79 -3.61
CA PRO A 23 9.72 -5.81 -3.95
C PRO A 23 11.19 -5.57 -3.54
N GLN A 24 12.04 -6.61 -3.64
CA GLN A 24 13.43 -6.63 -3.16
C GLN A 24 14.49 -6.55 -4.28
N GLU A 25 15.70 -6.08 -3.91
CA GLU A 25 16.92 -6.21 -4.73
C GLU A 25 17.35 -7.68 -4.97
N GLY A 26 16.87 -8.63 -4.16
CA GLY A 26 17.18 -10.06 -4.28
C GLY A 26 16.21 -10.86 -5.14
N SER A 27 14.96 -10.37 -5.28
CA SER A 27 13.87 -11.08 -5.96
C SER A 27 13.74 -10.73 -7.45
N LEU A 28 14.69 -9.96 -8.00
CA LEU A 28 14.85 -9.72 -9.43
C LEU A 28 15.54 -10.87 -10.17
N LYS A 29 15.62 -12.08 -9.58
CA LYS A 29 16.29 -13.22 -10.20
C LYS A 29 15.30 -14.16 -10.86
N ASN A 30 15.59 -14.54 -12.11
CA ASN A 30 14.79 -15.52 -12.83
C ASN A 30 15.00 -16.95 -12.24
N PRO A 31 14.22 -17.96 -12.67
CA PRO A 31 14.35 -19.33 -12.16
C PRO A 31 15.73 -19.98 -12.38
N ASP A 32 16.53 -19.47 -13.31
CA ASP A 32 17.90 -19.92 -13.60
C ASP A 32 18.97 -19.17 -12.76
N GLY A 33 18.54 -18.24 -11.90
CA GLY A 33 19.40 -17.42 -11.03
C GLY A 33 19.97 -16.15 -11.66
N ILE A 34 19.60 -15.84 -12.90
CA ILE A 34 20.04 -14.64 -13.64
C ILE A 34 19.36 -13.40 -13.03
N ASP A 35 20.15 -12.40 -12.66
CA ASP A 35 19.62 -11.12 -12.19
C ASP A 35 19.07 -10.32 -13.38
N LEU A 36 17.79 -9.94 -13.31
CA LEU A 36 17.11 -9.21 -14.38
C LEU A 36 17.69 -7.81 -14.59
N ARG A 37 18.46 -7.26 -13.63
CA ARG A 37 19.24 -6.04 -13.83
C ARG A 37 20.33 -6.26 -14.88
N ASP A 38 21.11 -7.33 -14.78
CA ASP A 38 22.20 -7.68 -15.71
C ASP A 38 21.73 -7.88 -17.16
N VAL A 39 20.42 -8.08 -17.37
CA VAL A 39 19.79 -8.24 -18.70
C VAL A 39 19.43 -6.89 -19.34
N PHE A 40 19.30 -5.81 -18.55
CA PHE A 40 18.78 -4.51 -18.99
C PHE A 40 19.63 -3.29 -18.56
N SER A 41 20.80 -3.51 -17.95
CA SER A 41 21.62 -2.48 -17.30
C SER A 41 22.47 -1.62 -18.27
N ASP A 42 21.83 -0.88 -19.17
CA ASP A 42 22.49 0.13 -20.03
C ASP A 42 22.36 1.55 -19.42
N GLY A 43 23.24 1.88 -18.47
CA GLY A 43 23.74 3.26 -18.30
C GLY A 43 23.03 4.23 -17.35
N ALA A 44 22.16 3.79 -16.44
CA ALA A 44 21.54 4.68 -15.44
C ALA A 44 22.51 5.09 -14.29
N PRO A 45 22.50 6.35 -13.82
CA PRO A 45 23.25 6.77 -12.64
C PRO A 45 22.56 6.36 -11.32
N PRO A 46 23.31 6.16 -10.22
CA PRO A 46 22.76 5.68 -8.95
C PRO A 46 21.85 6.71 -8.26
N ILE A 47 20.71 6.24 -7.75
CA ILE A 47 19.72 7.03 -7.01
C ILE A 47 20.23 7.35 -5.59
N GLU A 48 20.06 8.59 -5.11
CA GLU A 48 20.41 8.95 -3.74
C GLU A 48 19.51 8.22 -2.72
N GLN A 49 20.14 7.51 -1.78
CA GLN A 49 19.44 6.77 -0.72
C GLN A 49 18.82 7.71 0.34
N PRO A 50 17.72 7.32 1.00
CA PRO A 50 17.15 8.09 2.10
C PRO A 50 18.17 8.26 3.24
N LYS A 51 18.29 9.49 3.77
CA LYS A 51 19.35 9.92 4.70
C LYS A 51 19.38 9.21 6.07
N ARG A 52 18.48 8.26 6.33
CA ARG A 52 18.44 7.43 7.54
C ARG A 52 17.65 6.14 7.28
N SER A 53 18.33 4.99 7.28
CA SER A 53 17.74 3.66 7.27
C SER A 53 17.90 2.97 8.65
N PHE A 54 17.17 1.88 8.88
CA PHE A 54 17.19 1.10 10.12
C PHE A 54 17.47 -0.38 9.81
N ALA A 55 18.34 -1.00 10.62
CA ALA A 55 18.77 -2.39 10.43
C ALA A 55 17.68 -3.43 10.78
N SER A 56 16.63 -3.04 11.50
CA SER A 56 15.47 -3.90 11.76
C SER A 56 14.16 -3.13 11.96
N PRO A 57 13.00 -3.75 11.68
CA PRO A 57 11.69 -3.17 11.94
C PRO A 57 11.47 -2.81 13.39
N PHE A 58 12.00 -3.61 14.33
CA PHE A 58 11.92 -3.33 15.77
C PHE A 58 12.57 -1.99 16.15
N GLU A 59 13.72 -1.66 15.56
CA GLU A 59 14.37 -0.36 15.82
C GLU A 59 13.64 0.81 15.18
N LEU A 60 13.08 0.61 13.98
CA LEU A 60 12.20 1.58 13.33
C LEU A 60 10.97 1.84 14.21
N ARG A 61 10.20 0.81 14.58
CA ARG A 61 9.04 0.91 15.49
C ARG A 61 9.41 1.64 16.80
N ARG A 62 10.55 1.31 17.41
CA ARG A 62 11.07 1.99 18.61
C ARG A 62 11.34 3.48 18.39
N ALA A 63 11.94 3.87 17.27
CA ALA A 63 12.22 5.27 16.95
C ALA A 63 10.93 6.07 16.67
N ILE A 64 9.94 5.44 16.03
CA ILE A 64 8.62 6.04 15.79
C ILE A 64 7.92 6.30 17.13
N ARG A 65 7.88 5.29 18.00
CA ARG A 65 7.32 5.37 19.36
C ARG A 65 7.99 6.42 20.25
N ALA A 66 9.28 6.72 20.00
CA ALA A 66 10.02 7.76 20.69
C ALA A 66 9.82 9.18 20.11
N GLY A 67 9.22 9.30 18.91
CA GLY A 67 9.15 10.56 18.16
C GLY A 67 10.42 10.90 17.36
N ASP A 68 11.43 10.03 17.38
CA ASP A 68 12.71 10.18 16.66
C ASP A 68 12.59 9.96 15.14
N PHE A 69 11.43 9.47 14.66
CA PHE A 69 11.18 9.16 13.26
C PHE A 69 9.70 9.39 12.86
N ASN A 70 9.48 10.25 11.86
CA ASN A 70 8.14 10.67 11.40
C ASN A 70 8.10 10.92 9.87
N THR A 71 8.92 10.19 9.11
CA THR A 71 9.18 10.38 7.66
C THR A 71 8.94 9.10 6.86
N PRO A 72 8.70 9.14 5.53
CA PRO A 72 8.37 7.98 4.66
C PRO A 72 8.93 6.63 5.12
N THR A 73 8.10 5.62 5.45
CA THR A 73 8.57 4.29 5.92
C THR A 73 9.30 3.47 4.84
N ASN A 74 9.37 3.98 3.61
CA ASN A 74 9.68 3.21 2.41
C ASN A 74 11.15 3.36 2.01
N GLY A 75 11.82 2.23 1.73
CA GLY A 75 13.28 2.14 1.66
C GLY A 75 14.00 2.23 3.02
N ILE A 76 13.29 2.49 4.12
CA ILE A 76 13.87 2.71 5.46
C ILE A 76 14.32 1.42 6.12
N CYS A 77 13.52 0.35 5.99
CA CYS A 77 13.87 -1.00 6.42
C CYS A 77 13.67 -1.95 5.22
N PRO A 78 14.63 -1.99 4.28
CA PRO A 78 14.51 -2.79 3.07
C PRO A 78 14.46 -4.29 3.41
N GLY A 79 13.78 -5.06 2.56
CA GLY A 79 13.58 -6.50 2.75
C GLY A 79 12.34 -6.88 3.58
N TYR A 80 11.77 -5.97 4.38
CA TYR A 80 10.62 -6.27 5.25
C TYR A 80 9.27 -5.83 4.65
N MET A 81 8.23 -6.65 4.88
CA MET A 81 6.85 -6.32 4.49
C MET A 81 6.35 -5.14 5.30
N GLN A 82 5.67 -4.21 4.63
CA GLN A 82 4.91 -3.15 5.28
C GLN A 82 3.41 -3.47 5.17
N ALA A 83 2.63 -3.05 6.15
CA ALA A 83 1.19 -3.27 6.19
C ALA A 83 0.37 -2.00 6.47
N ASN A 84 -0.63 -1.76 5.62
CA ASN A 84 -1.73 -0.83 5.80
C ASN A 84 -2.53 -1.23 7.06
N LEU A 85 -2.65 -0.31 8.03
CA LEU A 85 -3.44 -0.50 9.25
C LEU A 85 -4.85 0.08 9.10
N ILE A 86 -5.87 -0.70 9.49
CA ILE A 86 -7.23 -0.24 9.77
C ILE A 86 -7.67 -0.78 11.14
N VAL A 87 -8.32 0.05 11.93
CA VAL A 87 -8.89 -0.29 13.25
C VAL A 87 -10.35 0.16 13.30
N LEU A 88 -11.27 -0.75 13.60
CA LEU A 88 -12.71 -0.51 13.52
C LEU A 88 -13.47 -1.17 14.67
N GLY A 89 -14.71 -0.73 14.93
CA GLY A 89 -15.54 -1.28 15.99
C GLY A 89 -15.87 -2.77 15.77
N GLU A 90 -15.82 -3.58 16.84
CA GLU A 90 -16.04 -5.04 16.86
C GLU A 90 -17.25 -5.49 16.01
N ARG A 91 -18.36 -4.73 16.05
CA ARG A 91 -19.58 -5.00 15.27
C ARG A 91 -19.39 -5.08 13.75
N TYR A 92 -18.32 -4.47 13.23
CA TYR A 92 -18.00 -4.43 11.80
C TYR A 92 -16.93 -5.46 11.40
N ALA A 93 -16.18 -6.02 12.35
CA ALA A 93 -14.94 -6.74 12.09
C ALA A 93 -15.15 -8.03 11.28
N PHE A 94 -16.22 -8.78 11.54
CA PHE A 94 -16.54 -10.01 10.80
C PHE A 94 -16.92 -9.71 9.34
N ASP A 95 -17.84 -8.77 9.11
CA ASP A 95 -18.26 -8.38 7.76
C ASP A 95 -17.10 -7.81 6.95
N PHE A 96 -16.21 -7.05 7.60
CA PHE A 96 -15.03 -6.47 6.96
C PHE A 96 -13.93 -7.51 6.67
N LEU A 97 -13.72 -8.49 7.55
CA LEU A 97 -12.90 -9.67 7.27
C LEU A 97 -13.43 -10.43 6.04
N MET A 98 -14.74 -10.67 5.97
CA MET A 98 -15.38 -11.29 4.82
C MET A 98 -15.31 -10.42 3.54
N PHE A 99 -15.27 -9.10 3.67
CA PHE A 99 -15.03 -8.17 2.56
C PHE A 99 -13.60 -8.33 2.02
N CYS A 100 -12.58 -8.29 2.89
CA CYS A 100 -11.18 -8.46 2.50
C CYS A 100 -10.94 -9.82 1.83
N GLN A 101 -11.50 -10.90 2.38
CA GLN A 101 -11.38 -12.25 1.81
C GLN A 101 -11.95 -12.36 0.38
N LYS A 102 -13.01 -11.61 0.04
CA LYS A 102 -13.58 -11.58 -1.33
C LYS A 102 -12.77 -10.71 -2.30
N ASN A 103 -12.10 -9.68 -1.78
CA ASN A 103 -11.45 -8.61 -2.54
C ASN A 103 -9.92 -8.59 -2.36
N LYS A 104 -9.28 -9.76 -2.25
CA LYS A 104 -7.85 -9.90 -1.89
C LYS A 104 -6.89 -8.95 -2.63
N GLN A 105 -7.08 -8.68 -3.92
CA GLN A 105 -6.21 -7.77 -4.68
C GLN A 105 -6.28 -6.30 -4.21
N ALA A 106 -7.43 -5.87 -3.67
CA ALA A 106 -7.61 -4.51 -3.11
C ALA A 106 -7.45 -4.47 -1.58
N CYS A 107 -7.48 -5.63 -0.92
CA CYS A 107 -7.47 -5.80 0.53
C CYS A 107 -6.69 -7.08 0.93
N PRO A 108 -5.37 -7.17 0.63
CA PRO A 108 -4.58 -8.37 0.90
C PRO A 108 -4.31 -8.49 2.40
N LEU A 109 -5.06 -9.34 3.10
CA LEU A 109 -5.05 -9.40 4.57
C LEU A 109 -3.82 -10.16 5.12
N VAL A 110 -3.08 -9.55 6.05
CA VAL A 110 -1.91 -10.13 6.73
C VAL A 110 -2.29 -10.70 8.09
N GLU A 111 -2.94 -9.88 8.93
CA GLU A 111 -3.28 -10.24 10.30
C GLU A 111 -4.61 -9.59 10.73
N VAL A 112 -5.36 -10.28 11.59
CA VAL A 112 -6.45 -9.70 12.38
C VAL A 112 -6.12 -9.91 13.84
N LEU A 113 -6.07 -8.82 14.60
CA LEU A 113 -5.83 -8.85 16.03
C LEU A 113 -7.13 -9.07 16.79
N ASP A 114 -7.04 -9.76 17.93
CA ASP A 114 -8.12 -9.88 18.90
C ASP A 114 -8.62 -8.51 19.38
N VAL A 115 -9.89 -8.46 19.76
CA VAL A 115 -10.57 -7.23 20.20
C VAL A 115 -9.85 -6.59 21.39
N GLY A 116 -9.30 -5.39 21.17
CA GLY A 116 -8.53 -4.65 22.18
C GLY A 116 -7.05 -5.02 22.28
N SER A 117 -6.54 -5.95 21.46
CA SER A 117 -5.09 -6.14 21.32
C SER A 117 -4.46 -5.01 20.50
N VAL A 118 -3.22 -4.67 20.84
CA VAL A 118 -2.41 -3.62 20.20
C VAL A 118 -1.06 -4.12 19.69
N GLU A 119 -0.66 -5.35 20.05
CA GLU A 119 0.55 -6.01 19.55
C GLU A 119 0.16 -6.96 18.41
N ALA A 120 0.79 -6.80 17.26
CA ALA A 120 0.66 -7.71 16.11
C ALA A 120 1.67 -8.86 16.21
N GLN A 121 1.25 -10.08 15.89
CA GLN A 121 2.12 -11.25 15.80
C GLN A 121 3.19 -11.08 14.71
N CYS A 122 2.81 -10.44 13.60
CA CYS A 122 3.71 -10.06 12.51
C CYS A 122 4.67 -8.91 12.85
N GLY A 123 4.66 -8.39 14.09
CA GLY A 123 5.58 -7.33 14.52
C GLY A 123 5.73 -7.36 16.03
N ARG A 124 6.53 -8.27 16.58
CA ARG A 124 6.55 -8.55 18.02
C ARG A 124 7.09 -7.36 18.81
N GLY A 125 6.55 -7.16 20.01
CA GLY A 125 6.77 -5.97 20.85
C GLY A 125 6.17 -4.68 20.29
N SER A 126 5.28 -4.76 19.29
CA SER A 126 4.62 -3.59 18.71
C SER A 126 3.51 -3.02 19.58
N ASP A 127 3.19 -1.76 19.30
CA ASP A 127 1.97 -1.09 19.74
C ASP A 127 1.41 -0.29 18.55
N LEU A 128 0.40 -0.85 17.88
CA LEU A 128 -0.21 -0.30 16.67
C LEU A 128 -0.82 1.10 16.86
N ARG A 129 -0.94 1.59 18.10
CA ARG A 129 -1.39 2.96 18.42
C ARG A 129 -0.32 4.02 18.20
N VAL A 130 0.96 3.62 18.16
CA VAL A 130 2.13 4.52 18.21
C VAL A 130 3.29 4.12 17.29
N ASP A 131 3.26 2.92 16.71
CA ASP A 131 4.33 2.42 15.82
C ASP A 131 4.09 2.72 14.32
N VAL A 132 3.22 3.68 13.97
CA VAL A 132 2.86 4.04 12.58
C VAL A 132 2.91 5.58 12.36
N PRO A 133 3.81 6.12 11.50
CA PRO A 133 3.93 7.57 11.19
C PRO A 133 3.11 8.09 9.96
N ASN A 134 3.56 9.13 9.20
CA ASN A 134 2.93 9.71 7.97
C ASN A 134 4.02 10.28 7.00
N PHE A 135 4.08 10.23 5.65
CA PHE A 135 3.32 9.65 4.50
C PHE A 135 4.25 9.03 3.38
N SER A 136 3.71 8.47 2.28
CA SER A 136 4.30 8.02 0.96
C SER A 136 5.29 6.81 0.80
N TYR A 137 5.12 6.00 -0.28
CA TYR A 137 5.83 4.76 -0.74
C TYR A 137 6.30 4.89 -2.20
N ASP A 138 7.45 4.30 -2.61
CA ASP A 138 7.83 4.02 -4.04
C ASP A 138 9.11 3.16 -4.31
N GLY A 139 9.68 2.45 -3.32
CA GLY A 139 11.07 1.94 -3.37
C GLY A 139 11.42 0.81 -4.37
N ALA A 140 10.45 0.08 -4.93
CA ALA A 140 10.72 -1.22 -5.56
C ALA A 140 10.70 -1.29 -7.09
N LEU A 141 9.96 -0.39 -7.75
CA LEU A 141 10.11 -0.21 -9.20
C LEU A 141 11.45 0.50 -9.48
N LEU A 142 11.86 1.40 -8.57
CA LEU A 142 13.20 2.00 -8.55
C LEU A 142 14.33 0.95 -8.47
N ALA A 143 14.15 -0.13 -7.69
CA ALA A 143 15.12 -1.23 -7.61
C ALA A 143 15.24 -2.06 -8.90
N ALA A 144 14.28 -1.92 -9.82
CA ALA A 144 14.26 -2.54 -11.15
C ALA A 144 14.56 -1.53 -12.28
N ASP A 145 15.15 -0.38 -11.95
CA ASP A 145 15.45 0.75 -12.84
C ASP A 145 14.23 1.32 -13.57
N ILE A 146 13.03 1.17 -13.00
CA ILE A 146 11.79 1.80 -13.48
C ILE A 146 11.60 3.11 -12.69
N PRO A 147 11.85 4.29 -13.28
CA PRO A 147 11.72 5.58 -12.60
C PRO A 147 10.26 5.91 -12.30
N LEU A 148 10.02 6.68 -11.23
CA LEU A 148 8.66 7.01 -10.77
C LEU A 148 8.46 8.51 -10.64
N ARG A 149 7.58 9.03 -11.50
CA ARG A 149 7.25 10.46 -11.63
C ARG A 149 6.79 11.12 -10.33
N SER A 150 6.13 10.37 -9.45
CA SER A 150 5.77 10.78 -8.08
C SER A 150 6.99 11.18 -7.26
N VAL A 151 8.05 10.36 -7.26
CA VAL A 151 9.32 10.63 -6.59
C VAL A 151 10.04 11.79 -7.25
N GLU A 152 10.19 11.75 -8.58
CA GLU A 152 10.90 12.79 -9.35
C GLU A 152 10.31 14.20 -9.17
N GLN A 153 8.97 14.30 -9.10
CA GLN A 153 8.27 15.57 -8.91
C GLN A 153 8.00 15.90 -7.43
N ASN A 154 8.46 15.07 -6.48
CA ASN A 154 8.20 15.18 -5.04
C ASN A 154 6.69 15.37 -4.72
N LYS A 155 5.87 14.44 -5.23
CA LYS A 155 4.40 14.44 -5.23
C LYS A 155 3.84 13.16 -4.59
N ASN A 156 2.62 13.24 -4.07
CA ASN A 156 1.85 12.04 -3.75
C ASN A 156 1.48 11.29 -5.04
N VAL A 157 1.54 9.96 -5.01
CA VAL A 157 1.04 9.12 -6.10
C VAL A 157 -0.45 9.43 -6.33
N PRO A 158 -0.89 9.75 -7.56
CA PRO A 158 -2.29 10.06 -7.84
C PRO A 158 -3.17 8.81 -7.75
N MET A 159 -4.31 8.95 -7.08
CA MET A 159 -5.26 7.88 -6.82
C MET A 159 -6.65 8.26 -7.31
N TYR A 160 -7.38 7.28 -7.84
CA TYR A 160 -8.64 7.47 -8.54
C TYR A 160 -9.67 6.43 -8.10
N LYS A 161 -10.91 6.88 -7.93
CA LYS A 161 -12.08 6.02 -7.76
C LYS A 161 -12.53 5.50 -9.12
N THR A 162 -12.56 4.18 -9.28
CA THR A 162 -12.98 3.57 -10.55
C THR A 162 -14.50 3.39 -10.65
N ASN A 163 -14.98 2.92 -11.80
CA ASN A 163 -16.31 2.31 -11.97
C ASN A 163 -16.35 0.80 -11.62
N VAL A 164 -15.22 0.20 -11.23
CA VAL A 164 -15.11 -1.24 -11.00
C VAL A 164 -15.61 -1.58 -9.60
N ALA A 165 -16.76 -2.24 -9.53
CA ALA A 165 -17.40 -2.61 -8.26
C ALA A 165 -16.60 -3.67 -7.49
N THR A 166 -16.51 -3.49 -6.17
CA THR A 166 -16.01 -4.51 -5.24
C THR A 166 -17.06 -5.60 -5.00
N LYS A 167 -16.63 -6.79 -4.56
CA LYS A 167 -17.54 -7.88 -4.17
C LYS A 167 -18.06 -7.62 -2.75
N PRO A 168 -19.37 -7.38 -2.54
CA PRO A 168 -19.86 -6.90 -1.26
C PRO A 168 -19.88 -7.98 -0.16
N ALA A 169 -19.81 -7.57 1.11
CA ALA A 169 -19.96 -8.43 2.28
C ALA A 169 -20.57 -7.65 3.46
N GLY A 170 -21.65 -8.17 4.05
CA GLY A 170 -22.38 -7.43 5.07
C GLY A 170 -22.90 -6.10 4.54
N ILE A 171 -22.61 -5.02 5.25
CA ILE A 171 -22.85 -3.65 4.78
C ILE A 171 -21.82 -3.17 3.73
N PHE A 172 -20.68 -3.83 3.59
CA PHE A 172 -19.55 -3.30 2.84
C PHE A 172 -19.71 -3.45 1.34
N HIS A 173 -19.77 -2.31 0.66
CA HIS A 173 -19.79 -2.18 -0.80
C HIS A 173 -19.10 -0.88 -1.22
N GLY A 174 -18.76 -0.77 -2.51
CA GLY A 174 -18.12 0.40 -3.09
C GLY A 174 -17.34 0.02 -4.34
N ASN A 175 -16.60 0.97 -4.91
CA ASN A 175 -15.74 0.72 -6.07
C ASN A 175 -14.27 0.63 -5.67
N VAL A 176 -13.48 -0.06 -6.49
CA VAL A 176 -12.02 -0.15 -6.34
C VAL A 176 -11.39 1.23 -6.50
N VAL A 177 -10.43 1.55 -5.63
CA VAL A 177 -9.50 2.68 -5.80
C VAL A 177 -8.21 2.16 -6.42
N VAL A 178 -7.71 2.87 -7.42
CA VAL A 178 -6.42 2.59 -8.05
C VAL A 178 -5.43 3.73 -7.82
N SER A 179 -4.15 3.40 -7.70
CA SER A 179 -3.04 4.35 -7.85
C SER A 179 -2.51 4.28 -9.28
N MET A 180 -2.29 5.43 -9.92
CA MET A 180 -1.72 5.51 -11.26
C MET A 180 -0.22 5.80 -11.20
N LYS A 181 0.57 5.08 -11.99
CA LYS A 181 1.98 5.36 -12.26
C LYS A 181 2.18 5.48 -13.79
N PRO A 182 2.78 6.56 -14.31
CA PRO A 182 3.20 6.60 -15.71
C PRO A 182 4.45 5.73 -15.87
N ILE A 183 4.40 4.77 -16.79
CA ILE A 183 5.49 3.80 -17.05
C ILE A 183 5.91 3.96 -18.51
N LYS A 184 7.21 3.98 -18.80
CA LYS A 184 7.72 4.02 -20.18
C LYS A 184 7.14 2.87 -21.00
N ALA A 185 6.69 3.14 -22.23
CA ALA A 185 5.95 2.18 -23.05
C ALA A 185 6.69 0.83 -23.26
N MET A 186 8.03 0.86 -23.27
CA MET A 186 8.89 -0.32 -23.36
C MET A 186 8.94 -1.13 -22.04
N ASP A 187 8.88 -0.46 -20.89
CA ASP A 187 8.94 -1.10 -19.56
C ASP A 187 7.59 -1.64 -19.09
N VAL A 188 6.46 -1.30 -19.72
CA VAL A 188 5.12 -1.79 -19.31
C VAL A 188 5.07 -3.32 -19.17
N ALA A 189 5.69 -4.06 -20.09
CA ALA A 189 5.71 -5.53 -19.99
C ALA A 189 6.58 -6.04 -18.82
N LYS A 190 7.70 -5.36 -18.53
CA LYS A 190 8.61 -5.65 -17.41
C LYS A 190 7.94 -5.32 -16.07
N GLU A 191 7.27 -4.17 -15.99
CA GLU A 191 6.47 -3.74 -14.84
C GLU A 191 5.39 -4.78 -14.53
N VAL A 192 4.53 -5.12 -15.50
CA VAL A 192 3.45 -6.12 -15.32
C VAL A 192 4.01 -7.47 -14.86
N LEU A 193 5.13 -7.92 -15.43
CA LEU A 193 5.79 -9.17 -15.03
C LEU A 193 6.36 -9.12 -13.61
N ILE A 194 6.87 -7.98 -13.16
CA ILE A 194 7.34 -7.77 -11.79
C ILE A 194 6.14 -7.75 -10.84
N THR A 195 5.17 -6.85 -11.03
CA THR A 195 4.07 -6.64 -10.06
C THR A 195 3.12 -7.83 -9.97
N SER A 196 2.96 -8.62 -11.03
CA SER A 196 2.23 -9.90 -11.02
C SER A 196 2.79 -10.94 -10.03
N GLN A 197 4.09 -10.89 -9.71
CA GLN A 197 4.73 -11.83 -8.77
C GLN A 197 4.39 -11.53 -7.30
N TYR A 198 3.82 -10.36 -7.01
CA TYR A 198 3.49 -9.90 -5.65
C TYR A 198 1.97 -9.70 -5.51
N PRO A 199 1.14 -10.77 -5.60
CA PRO A 199 -0.32 -10.66 -5.59
C PRO A 199 -0.91 -10.14 -4.26
N GLN A 200 -0.11 -10.13 -3.19
CA GLN A 200 -0.45 -9.53 -1.89
C GLN A 200 0.08 -8.09 -1.73
N ALA A 201 0.64 -7.51 -2.78
CA ALA A 201 1.04 -6.11 -2.83
C ALA A 201 0.07 -5.31 -3.72
N HIS A 202 0.59 -4.57 -4.71
CA HIS A 202 -0.21 -4.01 -5.80
C HIS A 202 -0.82 -5.09 -6.71
N GLY A 203 -0.20 -6.28 -6.77
CA GLY A 203 -0.56 -7.35 -7.71
C GLY A 203 -0.40 -6.93 -9.19
N PRO A 204 -0.91 -7.73 -10.14
CA PRO A 204 -1.02 -7.29 -11.53
C PRO A 204 -1.91 -6.03 -11.62
N PRO A 205 -1.61 -5.07 -12.50
CA PRO A 205 -2.42 -3.87 -12.65
C PRO A 205 -3.86 -4.19 -13.10
N LEU A 206 -4.81 -3.39 -12.62
CA LEU A 206 -6.22 -3.45 -13.00
C LEU A 206 -6.44 -2.94 -14.44
N CYS A 207 -5.65 -1.96 -14.86
CA CYS A 207 -5.75 -1.34 -16.19
C CYS A 207 -4.37 -0.84 -16.65
N VAL A 208 -4.15 -0.89 -17.96
CA VAL A 208 -3.00 -0.31 -18.66
C VAL A 208 -3.53 0.62 -19.75
N GLY A 209 -3.08 1.87 -19.77
CA GLY A 209 -3.27 2.84 -20.86
C GLY A 209 -4.65 3.51 -20.97
N CYS A 210 -5.76 2.81 -20.70
CA CYS A 210 -7.11 3.32 -20.98
C CYS A 210 -7.92 3.69 -19.72
N PRO A 211 -7.71 4.88 -19.10
CA PRO A 211 -8.42 5.29 -17.88
C PRO A 211 -9.95 5.24 -17.99
N GLN A 212 -10.50 5.54 -19.17
CA GLN A 212 -11.96 5.54 -19.37
C GLN A 212 -12.59 4.15 -19.25
N SER A 213 -11.83 3.08 -19.50
CA SER A 213 -12.31 1.69 -19.31
C SER A 213 -12.67 1.39 -17.85
N ILE A 214 -11.92 1.98 -16.91
CA ILE A 214 -12.16 1.92 -15.47
C ILE A 214 -12.89 3.16 -14.92
N GLY A 215 -13.54 3.94 -15.80
CA GLY A 215 -14.40 5.06 -15.42
C GLY A 215 -13.70 6.39 -15.14
N ILE A 216 -12.38 6.47 -15.27
CA ILE A 216 -11.61 7.70 -15.05
C ILE A 216 -11.75 8.57 -16.31
N SER A 217 -12.55 9.62 -16.24
CA SER A 217 -12.81 10.51 -17.37
C SER A 217 -11.70 11.54 -17.62
N ASP A 218 -10.97 11.94 -16.58
CA ASP A 218 -9.95 12.98 -16.63
C ASP A 218 -8.76 12.61 -15.71
N ILE A 219 -7.67 12.15 -16.34
CA ILE A 219 -6.44 11.73 -15.64
C ILE A 219 -5.61 12.91 -15.10
N SER A 220 -6.02 14.17 -15.34
CA SER A 220 -5.41 15.34 -14.70
C SER A 220 -5.99 15.67 -13.31
N LYS A 221 -7.06 14.97 -12.91
CA LYS A 221 -7.80 15.23 -11.66
C LYS A 221 -7.94 13.94 -10.83
N PRO A 222 -6.93 13.57 -10.03
CA PRO A 222 -7.06 12.49 -9.07
C PRO A 222 -8.05 12.83 -7.96
N ASP A 223 -8.73 11.82 -7.44
CA ASP A 223 -9.60 11.92 -6.26
C ASP A 223 -8.78 12.08 -4.96
N TRP A 224 -7.56 11.51 -4.91
CA TRP A 224 -6.59 11.70 -3.83
C TRP A 224 -5.15 11.75 -4.35
N GLY A 225 -4.28 12.48 -3.66
CA GLY A 225 -2.88 12.68 -4.09
C GLY A 225 -2.74 13.81 -5.11
N ASP A 226 -1.56 13.88 -5.77
CA ASP A 226 -1.20 15.00 -6.65
C ASP A 226 -1.17 14.56 -8.12
N ALA A 227 -1.65 15.41 -9.02
CA ALA A 227 -1.56 15.14 -10.46
C ALA A 227 -0.09 15.15 -10.93
N VAL A 228 0.35 14.05 -11.54
CA VAL A 228 1.69 13.90 -12.12
C VAL A 228 1.66 14.13 -13.63
N GLU A 229 2.80 14.49 -14.19
CA GLU A 229 3.02 14.56 -15.64
C GLU A 229 3.06 13.16 -16.27
N ILE A 230 2.66 13.05 -17.53
CA ILE A 230 2.74 11.81 -18.32
C ILE A 230 3.35 12.22 -19.66
N LEU A 231 4.51 11.68 -19.99
CA LEU A 231 5.20 12.00 -21.25
C LEU A 231 4.61 11.23 -22.44
N GLU A 232 4.95 11.66 -23.66
CA GLU A 232 4.46 11.08 -24.92
C GLU A 232 4.85 9.60 -25.10
N ASP A 233 5.95 9.16 -24.47
CA ASP A 233 6.44 7.78 -24.44
C ASP A 233 6.04 7.00 -23.17
N GLU A 234 5.11 7.53 -22.37
CA GLU A 234 4.63 6.93 -21.12
C GLU A 234 3.16 6.48 -21.19
N VAL A 235 2.90 5.31 -20.62
CA VAL A 235 1.59 4.68 -20.52
C VAL A 235 1.14 4.75 -19.05
N PRO A 236 -0.05 5.29 -18.74
CA PRO A 236 -0.57 5.25 -17.37
C PRO A 236 -0.98 3.82 -16.99
N VAL A 237 -0.36 3.28 -15.95
CA VAL A 237 -0.68 1.96 -15.39
C VAL A 237 -1.37 2.12 -14.04
N PHE A 238 -2.45 1.36 -13.82
CA PHE A 238 -3.34 1.51 -12.68
C PHE A 238 -3.33 0.26 -11.80
N HIS A 239 -2.77 0.38 -10.59
CA HIS A 239 -2.68 -0.70 -9.61
C HIS A 239 -3.70 -0.56 -8.50
N TYR A 240 -4.11 -1.68 -7.91
CA TYR A 240 -4.95 -1.69 -6.72
C TYR A 240 -4.30 -0.89 -5.57
N CYS A 241 -5.13 -0.09 -4.88
CA CYS A 241 -4.69 0.81 -3.82
C CYS A 241 -5.35 0.47 -2.46
N GLY A 242 -4.55 0.50 -1.40
CA GLY A 242 -4.97 0.34 0.00
C GLY A 242 -5.90 1.45 0.54
N VAL A 243 -6.22 2.47 -0.27
CA VAL A 243 -7.30 3.43 0.01
C VAL A 243 -8.69 2.83 -0.28
N THR A 244 -8.80 1.78 -1.12
CA THR A 244 -10.07 1.06 -1.39
C THR A 244 -10.83 0.69 -0.10
N PRO A 245 -10.23 0.00 0.88
CA PRO A 245 -10.91 -0.29 2.14
C PRO A 245 -11.30 0.96 2.95
N GLN A 246 -10.50 2.05 2.90
CA GLN A 246 -10.86 3.31 3.58
C GLN A 246 -12.09 3.97 2.95
N GLN A 247 -12.17 4.02 1.61
CA GLN A 247 -13.34 4.51 0.88
C GLN A 247 -14.57 3.67 1.22
N VAL A 248 -14.45 2.33 1.20
CA VAL A 248 -15.58 1.41 1.48
C VAL A 248 -16.12 1.59 2.90
N LEU A 249 -15.27 1.82 3.91
CA LEU A 249 -15.73 2.13 5.28
C LEU A 249 -16.56 3.43 5.32
N LEU A 250 -16.11 4.48 4.62
CA LEU A 250 -16.82 5.76 4.53
C LEU A 250 -18.15 5.62 3.78
N GLU A 251 -18.15 4.96 2.62
CA GLU A 251 -19.35 4.72 1.79
C GLU A 251 -20.39 3.83 2.47
N SER A 252 -19.94 2.92 3.35
CA SER A 252 -20.82 2.02 4.12
C SER A 252 -21.29 2.63 5.45
N GLY A 253 -21.02 3.92 5.71
CA GLY A 253 -21.50 4.62 6.90
C GLY A 253 -20.83 4.19 8.22
N VAL A 254 -19.54 3.82 8.19
CA VAL A 254 -18.79 3.51 9.42
C VAL A 254 -18.42 4.81 10.14
N ASN A 255 -19.24 5.19 11.13
CA ASN A 255 -19.10 6.43 11.91
C ASN A 255 -17.77 6.61 12.64
N PHE A 256 -16.99 5.55 12.87
CA PHE A 256 -15.68 5.61 13.49
C PHE A 256 -14.79 4.44 13.04
N PHE A 257 -13.63 4.78 12.49
CA PHE A 257 -12.49 3.90 12.31
C PHE A 257 -11.20 4.72 12.43
N VAL A 258 -10.08 4.07 12.71
CA VAL A 258 -8.73 4.64 12.62
C VAL A 258 -8.02 3.96 11.45
N SER A 259 -7.22 4.72 10.70
CA SER A 259 -6.35 4.21 9.65
C SER A 259 -4.98 4.88 9.76
N HIS A 260 -3.98 4.21 9.24
CA HIS A 260 -2.72 4.84 8.84
C HIS A 260 -2.94 5.91 7.76
N SER A 261 -2.01 6.87 7.67
CA SER A 261 -1.96 7.85 6.57
C SER A 261 -1.31 7.24 5.31
N PRO A 262 -1.70 7.67 4.08
CA PRO A 262 -1.22 7.07 2.83
C PRO A 262 0.30 6.91 2.73
N GLY A 263 0.75 5.73 2.33
CA GLY A 263 2.17 5.41 2.18
C GLY A 263 2.96 5.42 3.49
N HIS A 264 2.28 5.26 4.62
CA HIS A 264 2.91 5.02 5.90
C HIS A 264 2.34 3.82 6.60
N MET A 265 3.12 2.76 6.62
CA MET A 265 2.63 1.46 6.97
C MET A 265 3.36 0.93 8.18
N PHE A 266 2.67 0.06 8.90
CA PHE A 266 3.27 -0.72 9.97
C PHE A 266 4.33 -1.63 9.36
N VAL A 267 5.61 -1.38 9.66
CA VAL A 267 6.70 -2.23 9.17
C VAL A 267 6.78 -3.47 10.05
N THR A 268 6.45 -4.60 9.42
CA THR A 268 6.35 -5.92 10.04
C THR A 268 7.73 -6.56 10.19
N ASP A 269 7.83 -7.61 11.01
CA ASP A 269 9.00 -8.49 11.09
C ASP A 269 8.99 -9.56 9.98
N LEU A 270 7.98 -9.57 9.10
CA LEU A 270 7.88 -10.52 7.98
C LEU A 270 8.77 -10.07 6.80
N PRO A 271 9.43 -11.00 6.08
CA PRO A 271 10.02 -10.71 4.78
C PRO A 271 9.00 -10.15 3.77
N SER A 272 9.41 -9.23 2.91
CA SER A 272 8.54 -8.55 1.91
C SER A 272 8.01 -9.47 0.80
N ASP A 273 8.61 -10.66 0.66
CA ASP A 273 8.20 -11.76 -0.22
C ASP A 273 7.28 -12.79 0.47
N THR A 274 6.89 -12.58 1.73
CA THR A 274 6.00 -13.50 2.47
C THR A 274 4.64 -13.60 1.79
N VAL A 275 4.23 -14.82 1.44
CA VAL A 275 2.89 -15.12 0.91
C VAL A 275 1.91 -15.36 2.07
N VAL A 276 0.80 -14.62 2.04
CA VAL A 276 -0.40 -14.73 2.90
C VAL A 276 -1.66 -15.05 2.09
#